data_AF-A0A834A2T5-F1
#
_entry.id   AF-A0A834A2T5-F1
#
_cell.length_a   1.000
_cell.length_b   1.000
_cell.length_c   1.000
_cell.angle_alpha   90.00
_cell.angle_beta   90.00
_cell.angle_gamma   90.00
#
_symmetry.space_group_name_H-M   'P 1'
#
loop_
_entity.id
_entity.type
_entity.pdbx_description
1 polymer ?
#
loop_
_entity_poly.entity_id
_entity_poly.type
_entity_poly.pdbx_seq_one_letter_code
_entity_poly.pdbx_strand_id
1 'polypeptide(L)'
;MLRMYTGNAMYGNYAMVFTQLVVHGRSQGPHCFIAPVRNENGSLYPGVTMVDMTYKESLHGVVNGILIFDKVQVPRDHLLDKFGSMAPDGQCHSPTKNKNERFSAMLAALTPSRLAMTFQAVGTMQVVDADFIYLTVHSLHVPVWTVIPGAELPDAPLV
;
A
#
# COMPACT_ATOMS: atom_id res chain seq x y z
N MET A 1 -15.38 -11.95 -10.62
CA MET A 1 -14.32 -11.82 -9.61
C MET A 1 -14.43 -10.45 -8.94
N LEU A 2 -14.51 -10.41 -7.60
CA LEU A 2 -14.65 -9.18 -6.81
C LEU A 2 -13.32 -8.78 -6.15
N ARG A 3 -12.95 -7.50 -6.18
CA ARG A 3 -11.79 -6.91 -5.50
C ARG A 3 -12.22 -5.66 -4.75
N MET A 4 -11.89 -5.58 -3.45
CA MET A 4 -12.28 -4.47 -2.57
C MET A 4 -11.04 -3.68 -2.16
N TYR A 5 -11.22 -2.45 -1.65
CA TYR A 5 -10.12 -1.58 -1.21
C TYR A 5 -9.06 -1.31 -2.28
N THR A 6 -9.47 -1.29 -3.55
CA THR A 6 -8.56 -0.92 -4.64
C THR A 6 -8.35 0.59 -4.61
N GLY A 7 -7.12 1.02 -4.30
CA GLY A 7 -6.74 2.44 -4.32
C GLY A 7 -6.81 3.01 -5.74
N ASN A 8 -7.25 4.26 -5.84
CA ASN A 8 -7.45 5.00 -7.08
C ASN A 8 -8.39 4.30 -8.10
N ALA A 9 -9.27 3.41 -7.64
CA ALA A 9 -10.14 2.63 -8.54
C ALA A 9 -11.00 3.52 -9.45
N MET A 10 -11.47 4.68 -8.94
CA MET A 10 -12.36 5.60 -9.68
C MET A 10 -11.70 6.30 -10.87
N TYR A 11 -10.36 6.33 -10.93
CA TYR A 11 -9.61 7.07 -11.94
C TYR A 11 -8.54 6.22 -12.64
N GLY A 12 -8.21 5.04 -12.11
CA GLY A 12 -7.19 4.16 -12.68
C GLY A 12 -7.63 3.51 -14.00
N ASN A 13 -6.75 3.55 -15.00
CA ASN A 13 -6.97 2.89 -16.29
C ASN A 13 -6.67 1.39 -16.27
N TYR A 14 -5.79 0.97 -15.38
CA TYR A 14 -5.36 -0.41 -15.20
C TYR A 14 -5.41 -0.78 -13.72
N ALA A 15 -5.67 -2.06 -13.45
CA ALA A 15 -5.60 -2.62 -12.12
C ALA A 15 -4.63 -3.81 -12.09
N MET A 16 -3.82 -3.86 -11.04
CA MET A 16 -3.03 -5.02 -10.72
C MET A 16 -3.91 -6.03 -9.98
N VAL A 17 -4.23 -7.16 -10.62
CA VAL A 17 -5.17 -8.15 -10.10
C VAL A 17 -4.44 -9.44 -9.77
N PHE A 18 -4.39 -9.75 -8.47
CA PHE A 18 -3.95 -11.07 -8.00
C PHE A 18 -5.10 -12.06 -8.15
N THR A 19 -4.89 -13.18 -8.83
CA THR A 19 -5.89 -14.23 -9.02
C THR A 19 -5.26 -15.61 -9.10
N GLN A 20 -6.07 -16.65 -8.89
CA GLN A 20 -5.70 -18.02 -9.18
C GLN A 20 -5.48 -18.20 -10.68
N LEU A 21 -4.28 -18.61 -11.09
CA LEU A 21 -4.02 -19.03 -12.45
C LEU A 21 -4.44 -20.51 -12.61
N VAL A 22 -5.24 -20.78 -13.63
CA VAL A 22 -5.67 -22.14 -14.00
C VAL A 22 -5.27 -22.41 -15.44
N VAL A 23 -4.54 -23.50 -15.67
CA VAL A 23 -4.00 -23.88 -16.98
C VAL A 23 -4.30 -25.35 -17.22
N HIS A 24 -4.95 -25.68 -18.34
CA HIS A 24 -5.43 -27.04 -18.65
C HIS A 24 -6.18 -27.71 -17.46
N GLY A 25 -7.04 -26.94 -16.79
CA GLY A 25 -7.80 -27.41 -15.62
C GLY A 25 -6.98 -27.58 -14.34
N ARG A 26 -5.68 -27.29 -14.34
CA ARG A 26 -4.81 -27.39 -13.16
C ARG A 26 -4.52 -26.02 -12.58
N SER A 27 -4.67 -25.89 -11.27
CA SER A 27 -4.27 -24.68 -10.55
C SER A 27 -2.75 -24.55 -10.48
N GLN A 28 -2.26 -23.38 -10.89
CA GLN A 28 -0.87 -22.95 -10.77
C GLN A 28 -0.65 -22.06 -9.54
N GLY A 29 -1.69 -21.75 -8.77
CA GLY A 29 -1.58 -20.85 -7.62
C GLY A 29 -1.75 -19.36 -7.98
N PRO A 30 -1.56 -18.46 -7.00
CA PRO A 30 -1.75 -17.03 -7.18
C PRO A 30 -0.73 -16.43 -8.15
N HIS A 31 -1.22 -15.67 -9.12
CA HIS A 31 -0.44 -14.88 -10.07
C HIS A 31 -1.04 -13.48 -10.18
N CYS A 32 -0.24 -12.55 -10.67
CA CYS A 32 -0.64 -11.17 -10.80
C CYS A 32 -0.73 -10.76 -12.27
N PHE A 33 -1.85 -10.15 -12.64
CA PHE A 33 -2.12 -9.67 -13.99
C PHE A 33 -2.38 -8.17 -14.00
N ILE A 34 -1.97 -7.50 -15.07
CA ILE A 34 -2.40 -6.13 -15.36
C ILE A 34 -3.71 -6.21 -16.13
N ALA A 35 -4.84 -5.95 -15.47
CA ALA A 35 -6.15 -5.94 -16.10
C ALA A 35 -6.49 -4.52 -16.59
N PRO A 36 -6.90 -4.34 -17.86
CA PRO A 36 -7.45 -3.06 -18.30
C PRO A 36 -8.81 -2.82 -17.61
N VAL A 37 -8.98 -1.63 -17.05
CA VAL A 37 -10.20 -1.20 -16.34
C VAL A 37 -10.96 -0.20 -17.19
N ARG A 38 -10.24 0.76 -17.79
CA ARG A 38 -10.82 1.90 -18.50
C ARG A 38 -10.02 2.23 -19.76
N ASN A 39 -10.71 2.67 -20.81
CA ASN A 39 -10.09 3.13 -22.05
C ASN A 39 -9.64 4.61 -21.94
N GLU A 40 -8.96 5.10 -22.97
CA GLU A 40 -8.43 6.48 -23.01
C GLU A 40 -9.55 7.55 -22.92
N ASN A 41 -10.76 7.22 -23.36
CA ASN A 41 -11.93 8.10 -23.29
C ASN A 41 -12.62 8.08 -21.92
N GLY A 42 -12.09 7.33 -20.96
CA GLY A 42 -12.61 7.29 -19.61
C GLY A 42 -13.74 6.27 -19.38
N SER A 43 -14.10 5.47 -20.39
CA SER A 43 -15.15 4.44 -20.28
C SER A 43 -14.60 3.10 -19.80
N LEU A 44 -15.35 2.40 -18.95
CA LEU A 44 -14.97 1.07 -18.47
C LEU A 44 -14.98 0.03 -19.60
N TYR A 45 -14.05 -0.93 -19.55
CA TYR A 45 -14.07 -2.06 -20.48
C TYR A 45 -15.27 -2.99 -20.22
N PRO A 46 -15.79 -3.69 -21.25
CA PRO A 46 -16.85 -4.68 -21.09
C PRO A 46 -16.49 -5.74 -20.03
N GLY A 47 -17.45 -6.06 -19.16
CA GLY A 47 -17.24 -6.99 -18.05
C GLY A 47 -16.55 -6.39 -16.82
N VAL A 48 -16.18 -5.10 -16.84
CA VAL A 48 -15.65 -4.38 -15.68
C VAL A 48 -16.75 -3.54 -15.06
N THR A 49 -17.02 -3.75 -13.77
CA THR A 49 -17.88 -2.89 -12.95
C THR A 49 -17.05 -2.26 -11.84
N MET A 50 -17.39 -1.02 -11.51
CA MET A 50 -16.70 -0.23 -10.50
C MET A 50 -17.71 0.41 -9.57
N VAL A 51 -17.44 0.34 -8.26
CA VAL A 51 -18.27 0.94 -7.22
C VAL A 51 -17.37 1.72 -6.26
N ASP A 52 -17.70 2.98 -5.99
CA ASP A 52 -16.99 3.76 -4.97
C ASP A 52 -17.34 3.25 -3.57
N MET A 53 -16.36 3.16 -2.69
CA MET A 53 -16.60 2.78 -1.29
C MET A 53 -17.00 3.95 -0.40
N THR A 54 -17.17 5.15 -0.95
CA THR A 54 -17.77 6.31 -0.27
C THR A 54 -17.13 6.59 1.10
N TYR A 55 -17.94 6.77 2.14
CA TYR A 55 -17.50 7.16 3.47
C TYR A 55 -16.47 6.19 4.07
N LYS A 56 -15.49 6.77 4.77
CA LYS A 56 -14.47 6.06 5.55
C LYS A 56 -14.30 6.78 6.87
N GLU A 57 -13.96 6.04 7.91
CA GLU A 57 -13.68 6.62 9.23
C GLU A 57 -12.45 7.55 9.20
N SER A 58 -11.52 7.32 8.27
CA SER A 58 -10.30 8.10 8.08
C SER A 58 -9.84 8.04 6.62
N LEU A 59 -8.78 8.78 6.27
CA LEU A 59 -8.18 8.78 4.93
C LEU A 59 -9.16 9.16 3.80
N HIS A 60 -10.00 10.18 4.02
CA HIS A 60 -10.97 10.65 3.01
C HIS A 60 -10.31 11.09 1.68
N GLY A 61 -9.05 11.52 1.72
CA GLY A 61 -8.28 11.86 0.52
C GLY A 61 -7.84 10.65 -0.32
N VAL A 62 -7.96 9.42 0.20
CA VAL A 62 -7.68 8.21 -0.56
C VAL A 62 -8.98 7.78 -1.24
N VAL A 63 -8.97 7.62 -2.56
CA VAL A 63 -10.12 7.12 -3.31
C VAL A 63 -10.02 5.60 -3.37
N ASN A 64 -10.95 4.89 -2.73
CA ASN A 64 -10.95 3.43 -2.78
C ASN A 64 -12.26 2.96 -3.40
N GLY A 65 -12.16 1.99 -4.31
CA GLY A 65 -13.33 1.39 -4.91
C GLY A 65 -13.29 -0.14 -4.86
N ILE A 66 -14.41 -0.69 -5.28
CA ILE A 66 -14.63 -2.09 -5.55
C ILE A 66 -14.57 -2.27 -7.07
N LEU A 67 -13.78 -3.24 -7.52
CA LEU A 67 -13.73 -3.65 -8.91
C LEU A 67 -14.32 -5.05 -9.04
N ILE A 68 -15.18 -5.23 -10.04
CA ILE A 68 -15.78 -6.50 -10.39
C ILE A 68 -15.41 -6.81 -11.84
N PHE A 69 -14.80 -7.98 -12.04
CA PHE A 69 -14.44 -8.48 -13.37
C PHE A 69 -15.32 -9.70 -13.69
N ASP A 70 -16.14 -9.61 -14.72
CA ASP A 70 -16.93 -10.70 -15.27
C ASP A 70 -16.40 -11.08 -16.66
N LYS A 71 -15.81 -12.28 -16.75
CA LYS A 71 -15.27 -12.86 -17.99
C LYS A 71 -14.39 -11.91 -18.83
N VAL A 72 -13.67 -11.02 -18.17
CA VAL A 72 -12.76 -10.06 -18.83
C VAL A 72 -11.58 -10.80 -19.44
N GLN A 73 -11.33 -10.57 -20.72
CA GLN A 73 -10.18 -11.11 -21.42
C GLN A 73 -8.95 -10.23 -21.17
N VAL A 74 -7.87 -10.84 -20.71
CA VAL A 74 -6.60 -10.17 -20.44
C VAL A 74 -5.53 -10.86 -21.29
N PRO A 75 -4.78 -10.12 -22.12
CA PRO A 75 -3.68 -10.70 -22.88
C PRO A 75 -2.68 -11.40 -21.97
N ARG A 76 -2.12 -12.52 -22.43
CA ARG A 76 -1.12 -13.28 -21.67
C ARG A 76 0.07 -12.43 -21.24
N ASP A 77 0.50 -11.50 -22.10
CA ASP A 77 1.68 -10.66 -21.86
C ASP A 77 1.45 -9.62 -20.74
N HIS A 78 0.23 -9.50 -20.21
CA HIS A 78 -0.06 -8.72 -19.01
C HIS A 78 0.19 -9.51 -17.71
N LEU A 79 0.60 -10.78 -17.80
CA LEU A 79 1.06 -11.57 -16.66
C LEU A 79 2.39 -11.02 -16.16
N LEU A 80 2.46 -10.68 -14.87
CA LEU A 80 3.73 -10.35 -14.21
C LEU A 80 4.51 -11.65 -13.97
N ASP A 81 5.47 -11.91 -14.85
CA ASP A 81 6.06 -13.22 -15.07
C ASP A 81 7.33 -13.52 -14.26
N LYS A 82 7.83 -12.54 -13.48
CA LYS A 82 9.04 -12.65 -12.64
C LYS A 82 9.14 -13.96 -11.85
N PHE A 83 8.01 -14.45 -11.34
CA PHE A 83 7.94 -15.66 -10.52
C PHE A 83 7.31 -16.86 -11.23
N GLY A 84 6.76 -16.66 -12.43
CA GLY A 84 6.05 -17.69 -13.18
C GLY A 84 5.60 -17.14 -14.53
N SER A 85 6.22 -17.62 -15.61
CA SER A 85 5.88 -17.26 -16.99
C SER A 85 5.03 -18.34 -17.65
N MET A 86 4.37 -17.96 -18.74
CA MET A 86 3.54 -18.86 -19.54
C MET A 86 3.97 -18.80 -21.00
N ALA A 87 4.37 -19.94 -21.54
CA ALA A 87 4.71 -20.08 -22.95
C ALA A 87 3.43 -20.06 -23.84
N PRO A 88 3.55 -19.78 -25.15
CA PRO A 88 2.39 -19.73 -26.06
C PRO A 88 1.61 -21.04 -26.16
N ASP A 89 2.28 -22.16 -25.90
CA ASP A 89 1.71 -23.51 -25.90
C ASP A 89 0.97 -23.87 -24.60
N GLY A 90 0.92 -22.95 -23.63
CA GLY A 90 0.29 -23.16 -22.33
C GLY A 90 1.21 -23.79 -21.28
N GLN A 91 2.50 -23.99 -21.56
CA GLN A 91 3.43 -24.47 -20.53
C GLN A 91 3.77 -23.36 -19.53
N CYS A 92 3.67 -23.67 -18.23
CA CYS A 92 4.11 -22.78 -17.17
C CYS A 92 5.57 -23.03 -16.82
N HIS A 93 6.38 -21.98 -16.82
CA HIS A 93 7.77 -22.02 -16.38
C HIS A 93 7.93 -21.17 -15.12
N SER A 94 8.70 -21.67 -14.16
CA SER A 94 8.89 -21.00 -12.87
C SER A 94 10.33 -21.21 -12.42
N PRO A 95 11.04 -20.16 -11.96
CA PRO A 95 12.37 -20.31 -11.39
C PRO A 95 12.34 -21.17 -10.12
N THR A 96 11.22 -21.13 -9.39
CA THR A 96 11.00 -21.89 -8.15
C THR A 96 10.09 -23.09 -8.43
N LYS A 97 10.53 -24.30 -8.07
CA LYS A 97 9.74 -25.53 -8.27
C LYS A 97 8.55 -25.64 -7.31
N ASN A 98 8.72 -25.19 -6.08
CA ASN A 98 7.70 -25.26 -5.05
C ASN A 98 6.73 -24.07 -5.14
N LYS A 99 5.43 -24.36 -5.28
CA LYS A 99 4.38 -23.33 -5.38
C LYS A 99 4.27 -22.46 -4.13
N ASN A 100 4.51 -23.03 -2.94
CA ASN A 100 4.44 -22.31 -1.68
C ASN A 100 5.62 -21.33 -1.54
N GLU A 101 6.83 -21.77 -1.87
CA GLU A 101 8.01 -20.90 -1.86
C GLU A 101 7.86 -19.75 -2.86
N ARG A 102 7.31 -20.03 -4.05
CA ARG A 102 7.00 -18.98 -5.04
C ARG A 102 6.04 -17.94 -4.47
N PHE A 103 4.96 -18.38 -3.83
CA PHE A 103 3.99 -17.47 -3.24
C PHE A 103 4.60 -16.66 -2.08
N SER A 104 5.41 -17.30 -1.22
CA SER A 104 6.16 -16.62 -0.17
C SER A 104 7.12 -15.56 -0.73
N ALA A 105 7.83 -15.88 -1.82
CA ALA A 105 8.72 -14.93 -2.49
C ALA A 105 7.95 -13.73 -3.09
N MET A 106 6.74 -13.96 -3.61
CA MET A 106 5.85 -12.89 -4.08
C MET A 106 5.38 -11.99 -2.93
N LEU A 107 4.98 -12.59 -1.80
CA LEU A 107 4.56 -11.85 -0.60
C LEU A 107 5.70 -11.10 0.08
N ALA A 108 6.95 -11.53 -0.12
CA ALA A 108 8.11 -10.83 0.43
C ALA A 108 8.24 -9.38 -0.08
N ALA A 109 7.62 -9.05 -1.24
CA ALA A 109 7.52 -7.68 -1.73
C ALA A 109 6.74 -6.74 -0.79
N LEU A 110 5.93 -7.28 0.13
CA LEU A 110 5.17 -6.50 1.12
C LEU A 110 6.00 -6.15 2.37
N THR A 111 7.15 -6.78 2.58
CA THR A 111 7.98 -6.58 3.76
C THR A 111 8.41 -5.12 3.97
N PRO A 112 8.88 -4.37 2.94
CA PRO A 112 9.25 -2.96 3.11
C PRO A 112 8.09 -2.10 3.61
N SER A 113 6.86 -2.36 3.13
CA SER A 113 5.69 -1.59 3.55
C SER A 113 5.36 -1.80 5.03
N ARG A 114 5.52 -3.02 5.55
CA ARG A 114 5.31 -3.33 6.97
C ARG A 114 6.34 -2.64 7.85
N LEU A 115 7.60 -2.61 7.41
CA LEU A 115 8.66 -1.91 8.10
C LEU A 115 8.43 -0.39 8.09
N ALA A 116 7.95 0.16 6.97
CA ALA A 116 7.56 1.58 6.89
C ALA A 116 6.46 1.93 7.90
N MET A 117 5.45 1.07 8.08
CA MET A 117 4.41 1.27 9.09
C MET A 117 4.98 1.33 10.51
N THR A 118 5.98 0.50 10.83
CA THR A 118 6.62 0.55 12.16
C THR A 118 7.37 1.87 12.38
N PHE A 119 8.05 2.40 11.37
CA PHE A 119 8.71 3.69 11.46
C PHE A 119 7.71 4.84 11.60
N GLN A 120 6.61 4.80 10.85
CA GLN A 120 5.54 5.79 10.96
C GLN A 120 4.93 5.79 12.36
N ALA A 121 4.67 4.63 12.94
CA ALA A 121 4.14 4.52 14.30
C ALA A 121 5.07 5.17 15.34
N VAL A 122 6.37 4.87 15.30
CA VAL A 122 7.36 5.48 16.21
C VAL A 122 7.44 6.99 16.01
N GLY A 123 7.45 7.46 14.75
CA GLY A 123 7.45 8.89 14.44
C GLY A 123 6.22 9.61 15.02
N THR A 124 5.03 9.02 14.89
CA THR A 124 3.82 9.60 15.48
C THR A 124 3.82 9.61 17.01
N MET A 125 4.41 8.59 17.65
CA MET A 125 4.55 8.56 19.11
C MET A 125 5.44 9.68 19.65
N GLN A 126 6.50 10.06 18.92
CA GLN A 126 7.38 11.17 19.32
C GLN A 126 6.66 12.52 19.34
N VAL A 127 5.70 12.73 18.43
CA VAL A 127 4.90 13.96 18.41
C VAL A 127 3.99 14.03 19.63
N VAL A 128 3.36 12.91 20.00
CA VAL A 128 2.50 12.83 21.19
C VAL A 128 3.29 13.11 22.48
N ASP A 129 4.53 12.64 22.56
CA ASP A 129 5.41 12.93 23.71
C ASP A 129 5.74 14.43 23.81
N ALA A 130 6.08 15.06 22.68
CA ALA A 130 6.36 16.50 22.64
C ALA A 130 5.14 17.35 23.06
N ASP A 131 3.95 16.99 22.59
CA ASP A 131 2.70 17.64 22.98
C ASP A 131 2.38 17.42 24.47
N PHE A 132 2.61 16.22 25.00
CA PHE A 132 2.41 15.92 26.42
C PHE A 132 3.36 16.73 27.32
N ILE A 133 4.62 16.85 26.94
CA ILE A 133 5.60 17.70 27.64
C ILE A 133 5.17 19.16 27.58
N TYR A 134 4.78 19.66 26.40
CA TYR A 134 4.33 21.05 26.23
C TYR A 134 3.11 21.36 27.12
N LEU A 135 2.10 20.49 27.12
CA LEU A 135 0.89 20.64 27.94
C LEU A 135 1.18 20.54 29.44
N THR A 136 2.09 19.66 29.84
CA THR A 136 2.49 19.50 31.25
C THR A 136 3.22 20.74 31.76
N VAL A 137 4.18 21.27 30.98
CA VAL A 137 4.93 22.48 31.34
C VAL A 137 4.01 23.71 31.40
N HIS A 138 3.10 23.87 30.45
CA HIS A 138 2.13 24.96 30.44
C HIS A 138 1.11 24.87 31.59
N SER A 139 0.64 23.67 31.92
CA SER A 139 -0.36 23.49 33.00
C SER A 139 0.23 23.69 34.40
N LEU A 140 1.51 23.38 34.57
CA LEU A 140 2.20 23.49 35.85
C LEU A 140 2.80 24.89 36.13
N HIS A 141 2.61 25.86 35.22
CA HIS A 141 3.19 27.23 35.31
C HIS A 141 4.69 27.22 35.63
N VAL A 142 5.41 26.19 35.21
CA VAL A 142 6.84 26.06 35.49
C VAL A 142 7.58 26.97 34.51
N PRO A 143 8.34 27.98 34.97
CA PRO A 143 9.11 28.83 34.06
C PRO A 143 10.17 27.98 33.37
N VAL A 144 10.18 28.00 32.04
CA VAL A 144 11.19 27.34 31.22
C VAL A 144 12.51 28.11 31.37
N TRP A 145 13.36 27.66 32.30
CA TRP A 145 14.77 28.04 32.32
C TRP A 145 15.54 27.01 31.48
N THR A 146 15.68 27.30 30.19
CA THR A 146 16.64 26.56 29.36
C THR A 146 18.04 26.88 29.87
N VAL A 147 18.64 25.99 30.67
CA VAL A 147 20.07 26.06 30.96
C VAL A 147 20.80 25.61 29.70
N ILE A 148 21.22 26.57 28.88
CA ILE A 148 22.14 26.32 27.77
C ILE A 148 23.51 26.00 28.39
N PRO A 149 24.10 24.82 28.16
CA PRO A 149 25.44 24.53 28.66
C PRO A 149 26.43 25.49 28.00
N GLY A 150 27.00 26.42 28.77
CA GLY A 150 28.03 27.36 28.30
C GLY A 150 27.64 28.85 28.25
N ALA A 151 26.46 29.25 28.73
CA ALA A 151 26.15 30.68 28.88
C ALA A 151 26.64 31.20 30.24
N GLU A 152 27.72 31.97 30.24
CA GLU A 152 28.16 32.75 31.41
C GLU A 152 27.13 33.84 31.72
N LEU A 153 26.76 33.97 32.99
CA LEU A 153 25.90 35.07 33.48
C LEU A 153 26.66 36.39 33.37
N PRO A 154 26.06 37.48 32.83
CA PRO A 154 26.68 38.79 32.93
C PRO A 154 26.67 39.23 34.39
N ASP A 155 27.83 39.66 34.89
CA ASP A 155 28.03 40.16 36.24
C ASP A 155 26.99 41.25 36.58
N ALA A 156 26.19 41.00 37.61
CA ALA A 156 25.30 42.00 38.17
C ALA A 156 26.12 43.07 38.90
N PRO A 157 25.86 44.38 38.70
CA PRO A 157 26.55 45.40 39.46
C PRO A 157 26.02 45.40 40.90
N LEU A 158 26.95 45.41 41.85
CA LEU A 158 26.67 45.66 43.27
C LEU A 158 26.16 47.10 43.43
N VAL A 159 24.91 47.22 43.87
CA VAL A 159 24.39 48.41 44.58
C VAL A 159 23.60 47.91 45.79
#